data_AF-A0A174RPH0-F1
#
_entry.id   AF-A0A174RPH0-F1
#
_cell.length_a   1.000
_cell.length_b   1.000
_cell.length_c   1.000
_cell.angle_alpha   90.00
_cell.angle_beta   90.00
_cell.angle_gamma   90.00
#
_symmetry.space_group_name_H-M   'P 1'
#
loop_
_entity.id
_entity.type
_entity.pdbx_description
1 polymer ?
#
loop_
_entity_poly.entity_id
_entity_poly.type
_entity_poly.pdbx_seq_one_letter_code
_entity_poly.pdbx_strand_id
1 'polypeptide(L)'
;MKKRILLLCLFCMTLGFAYSQEPDPQITNMTKVVICTSDKKSLIKAESLKEIWKPAYIHTISISPKANLKALIRLEELLQKTPMLYNPENTLIICTDKYLELIKEAAAGYKLVQLPNLGSSESMIVEGKITPLTKEDNEPGYDFKFVEEKAL
;
A
#
# COMPACT_ATOMS: atom_id res chain seq x y z
N MET A 1 58.60 23.10 5.77
CA MET A 1 57.13 23.34 5.79
C MET A 1 56.36 22.21 5.11
N LYS A 2 56.56 20.93 5.49
CA LYS A 2 55.81 19.77 4.96
C LYS A 2 55.19 18.87 6.05
N LYS A 3 55.60 19.05 7.31
CA LYS A 3 55.11 18.25 8.45
C LYS A 3 53.94 18.89 9.23
N ARG A 4 53.57 20.14 8.94
CA ARG A 4 52.42 20.82 9.57
C ARG A 4 51.11 20.72 8.76
N ILE A 5 51.18 20.33 7.50
CA ILE A 5 50.01 20.16 6.62
C ILE A 5 49.37 18.77 6.81
N LEU A 6 50.17 17.74 7.11
CA LEU A 6 49.64 16.39 7.35
C LEU A 6 48.83 16.26 8.64
N LEU A 7 49.02 17.16 9.61
CA LEU A 7 48.33 17.09 10.90
C LEU A 7 46.92 17.69 10.85
N LEU A 8 46.63 18.57 9.87
CA LEU A 8 45.28 19.12 9.66
C LEU A 8 44.34 18.14 8.95
N CYS A 9 44.88 17.23 8.11
CA CYS A 9 44.06 16.24 7.40
C CYS A 9 43.62 15.06 8.28
N LEU A 10 44.28 14.81 9.41
CA LEU A 10 43.87 13.76 10.37
C LEU A 10 42.81 14.23 11.37
N PHE A 11 42.54 15.53 11.50
CA PHE A 11 41.54 16.06 12.44
C PHE A 11 40.13 16.19 11.84
N CYS A 12 39.97 16.00 10.52
CA CYS A 12 38.66 16.01 9.87
C CYS A 12 37.94 14.65 9.89
N MET A 13 38.62 13.56 10.29
CA MET A 13 38.04 12.21 10.29
C MET A 13 37.43 11.79 11.66
N THR A 14 37.53 12.63 12.70
CA THR A 14 37.06 12.29 14.05
C THR A 14 35.92 13.17 14.60
N LEU A 15 35.43 14.14 13.83
CA LEU A 15 34.30 15.02 14.22
C LEU A 15 33.09 14.92 13.25
N GLY A 16 33.15 14.07 12.23
CA GLY A 16 32.01 13.75 11.36
C GLY A 16 31.03 12.70 11.91
N PHE A 17 31.29 12.16 13.11
CA PHE A 17 30.51 11.07 13.73
C PHE A 17 29.60 11.56 14.87
N ALA A 18 28.92 12.69 14.70
CA ALA A 18 27.92 13.15 15.68
C ALA A 18 26.71 13.87 15.08
N TYR A 19 26.43 13.67 13.79
CA TYR A 19 25.11 13.94 13.22
C TYR A 19 24.80 12.88 12.15
N SER A 20 24.94 11.61 12.53
CA SER A 20 24.00 10.64 11.99
C SER A 20 22.67 11.01 12.62
N GLN A 21 21.92 11.90 11.96
CA GLN A 21 20.47 11.77 12.02
C GLN A 21 20.22 10.36 11.50
N GLU A 22 20.10 9.41 12.42
CA GLU A 22 19.13 8.35 12.20
C GLU A 22 17.90 9.08 11.65
N PRO A 23 17.44 8.79 10.42
CA PRO A 23 16.09 9.16 10.10
C PRO A 23 15.29 8.53 11.23
N ASP A 24 14.69 9.39 12.05
CA ASP A 24 13.70 9.05 13.06
C ASP A 24 12.98 7.82 12.49
N PRO A 25 13.05 6.65 13.15
CA PRO A 25 12.25 5.52 12.73
C PRO A 25 10.83 6.00 12.97
N GLN A 26 10.30 6.74 11.99
CA GLN A 26 8.93 7.20 11.92
C GLN A 26 8.20 5.97 12.33
N ILE A 27 7.52 6.11 13.46
CA ILE A 27 6.75 5.10 14.14
C ILE A 27 5.80 4.56 13.07
N THR A 28 6.30 3.61 12.28
CA THR A 28 5.53 2.76 11.42
C THR A 28 5.04 1.78 12.44
N ASN A 29 3.98 2.23 13.11
CA ASN A 29 3.12 1.38 13.89
C ASN A 29 3.04 0.10 13.08
N MET A 30 3.71 -0.95 13.55
CA MET A 30 3.72 -2.25 12.91
C MET A 30 2.32 -2.81 13.15
N THR A 31 1.33 -2.21 12.52
CA THR A 31 0.03 -2.82 12.32
C THR A 31 0.38 -4.11 11.61
N LYS A 32 0.37 -5.22 12.36
CA LYS A 32 0.88 -6.51 11.92
C LYS A 32 -0.01 -7.00 10.79
N VAL A 33 0.29 -6.57 9.56
CA VAL A 33 -0.43 -7.00 8.37
C VAL A 33 0.05 -8.40 8.03
N VAL A 34 -0.87 -9.36 8.05
CA VAL A 34 -0.60 -10.74 7.62
C VAL A 34 -1.46 -11.00 6.39
N ILE A 35 -0.82 -11.36 5.28
CA ILE A 35 -1.50 -11.69 4.04
C ILE A 35 -1.07 -13.07 3.59
N CYS A 36 -2.04 -13.93 3.29
CA CYS A 36 -1.83 -15.21 2.61
C CYS A 36 -2.62 -15.18 1.31
N THR A 37 -1.93 -15.28 0.17
CA THR A 37 -2.55 -15.28 -1.15
C THR A 37 -2.45 -16.66 -1.78
N SER A 38 -3.59 -17.18 -2.22
CA SER A 38 -3.70 -18.39 -3.03
C SER A 38 -4.60 -18.07 -4.23
N ASP A 39 -4.05 -18.19 -5.43
CA ASP A 39 -4.72 -17.84 -6.69
C ASP A 39 -5.30 -16.41 -6.67
N LYS A 40 -6.62 -16.30 -6.76
CA LYS A 40 -7.39 -15.05 -6.75
C LYS A 40 -7.88 -14.65 -5.36
N LYS A 41 -7.53 -15.38 -4.30
CA LYS A 41 -7.99 -15.13 -2.93
C LYS A 41 -6.81 -14.68 -2.06
N SER A 42 -6.96 -13.56 -1.38
CA SER A 42 -6.02 -13.13 -0.33
C SER A 42 -6.75 -13.09 1.02
N LEU A 43 -6.25 -13.83 2.00
CA LEU A 43 -6.66 -13.73 3.40
C LEU A 43 -5.86 -12.61 4.07
N ILE A 44 -6.52 -11.75 4.82
CA ILE A 44 -5.94 -10.50 5.32
C ILE A 44 -6.23 -10.36 6.82
N LYS A 45 -5.18 -10.15 7.60
CA LYS A 45 -5.25 -9.65 8.96
C LYS A 45 -4.64 -8.25 8.96
N ALA A 46 -5.42 -7.22 9.23
CA ALA A 46 -4.92 -5.84 9.23
C ALA A 46 -5.84 -4.93 10.04
N GLU A 47 -5.33 -4.34 11.13
CA GLU A 47 -6.13 -3.39 11.93
C GLU A 47 -6.44 -2.11 11.14
N SER A 48 -5.52 -1.64 10.29
CA SER A 48 -5.74 -0.49 9.42
C SER A 48 -6.93 -0.67 8.48
N LEU A 49 -7.18 -1.91 8.01
CA LEU A 49 -8.36 -2.22 7.21
C LEU A 49 -9.63 -2.26 8.08
N LYS A 50 -9.57 -2.78 9.31
CA LYS A 50 -10.72 -2.77 10.24
C LYS A 50 -11.20 -1.38 10.57
N GLU A 51 -10.28 -0.44 10.79
CA GLU A 51 -10.60 0.93 11.19
C GLU A 51 -11.38 1.69 10.13
N ILE A 52 -11.18 1.38 8.85
CA ILE A 52 -11.80 2.10 7.74
C ILE A 52 -12.90 1.33 7.02
N TRP A 53 -12.89 -0.01 7.09
CA TRP A 53 -13.78 -0.83 6.29
C TRP A 53 -15.24 -0.57 6.68
N LYS A 54 -16.11 -0.46 5.68
CA LYS A 54 -17.55 -0.39 5.84
C LYS A 54 -18.26 -1.33 4.86
N PRO A 55 -19.45 -1.84 5.19
CA PRO A 55 -20.24 -2.69 4.28
C PRO A 55 -20.55 -2.06 2.92
N ALA A 56 -20.54 -0.72 2.84
CA ALA A 56 -20.76 0.01 1.60
C ALA A 56 -19.63 -0.21 0.57
N TYR A 57 -18.42 -0.62 0.99
CA TYR A 57 -17.31 -0.94 0.08
C TYR A 57 -17.54 -2.27 -0.61
N ILE A 58 -18.36 -2.23 -1.65
CA ILE A 58 -18.68 -3.37 -2.50
C ILE A 58 -17.63 -3.58 -3.61
N HIS A 59 -16.84 -2.55 -3.93
CA HIS A 59 -15.71 -2.62 -4.85
C HIS A 59 -14.39 -2.40 -4.12
N THR A 60 -13.36 -3.10 -4.56
CA THR A 60 -11.98 -2.90 -4.13
C THR A 60 -11.08 -2.87 -5.34
N ILE A 61 -10.25 -1.82 -5.45
CA ILE A 61 -9.22 -1.73 -6.48
C ILE A 61 -7.86 -1.84 -5.79
N SER A 62 -7.16 -2.94 -6.05
CA SER A 62 -5.81 -3.23 -5.57
C SER A 62 -4.79 -2.78 -6.61
N ILE A 63 -3.85 -1.94 -6.18
CA ILE A 63 -2.76 -1.41 -7.00
C ILE A 63 -1.47 -2.11 -6.57
N SER A 64 -0.90 -2.88 -7.49
CA SER A 64 0.32 -3.62 -7.25
C SER A 64 1.54 -2.70 -7.13
N PRO A 65 2.57 -3.03 -6.33
CA PRO A 65 3.85 -2.33 -6.38
C PRO A 65 4.55 -2.46 -7.74
N LYS A 66 4.11 -3.39 -8.61
CA LYS A 66 4.57 -3.48 -10.01
C LYS A 66 3.94 -2.43 -10.93
N ALA A 67 2.92 -1.71 -10.47
CA ALA A 67 2.26 -0.66 -11.25
C ALA A 67 3.28 0.38 -11.73
N ASN A 68 3.08 0.83 -12.96
CA ASN A 68 3.84 1.91 -13.58
C ASN A 68 2.93 3.11 -13.85
N LEU A 69 3.49 4.21 -14.35
CA LEU A 69 2.73 5.43 -14.61
C LEU A 69 1.53 5.19 -15.55
N LYS A 70 1.68 4.32 -16.56
CA LYS A 70 0.59 3.98 -17.48
C LYS A 70 -0.57 3.28 -16.76
N ALA A 71 -0.28 2.44 -15.77
CA ALA A 71 -1.31 1.84 -14.92
C ALA A 71 -2.03 2.92 -14.09
N LEU A 72 -1.30 3.87 -13.51
CA LEU A 72 -1.91 4.96 -12.72
C LEU A 72 -2.83 5.86 -13.56
N ILE A 73 -2.47 6.17 -14.81
CA ILE A 73 -3.35 6.89 -15.74
C ILE A 73 -4.62 6.09 -16.03
N ARG A 74 -4.51 4.77 -16.21
CA ARG A 74 -5.69 3.90 -16.40
C ARG A 74 -6.60 3.87 -15.16
N LEU A 75 -6.02 3.92 -13.96
CA LEU A 75 -6.79 4.03 -12.72
C LEU A 75 -7.62 5.31 -12.73
N GLU A 76 -6.98 6.46 -12.98
CA GLU A 76 -7.68 7.75 -13.04
C GLU A 76 -8.81 7.71 -14.08
N GLU A 77 -8.52 7.24 -15.30
CA GLU A 77 -9.52 7.13 -16.36
C GLU A 77 -10.70 6.22 -15.96
N LEU A 78 -10.44 5.10 -15.28
CA LEU A 78 -11.48 4.18 -14.80
C LEU A 78 -12.42 4.89 -13.82
N LEU A 79 -11.84 5.54 -12.81
CA LEU A 79 -12.57 6.22 -11.75
C LEU A 79 -13.36 7.42 -12.29
N GLN A 80 -12.87 8.10 -13.33
CA GLN A 80 -13.57 9.22 -13.98
C GLN A 80 -14.68 8.76 -14.94
N LYS A 81 -14.46 7.68 -15.71
CA LYS A 81 -15.42 7.23 -16.76
C LYS A 81 -16.60 6.45 -16.21
N THR A 82 -16.47 5.85 -15.02
CA THR A 82 -17.49 4.95 -14.47
C THR A 82 -17.95 5.34 -13.05
N PRO A 83 -18.33 6.62 -12.81
CA PRO A 83 -18.66 7.11 -11.46
C PRO A 83 -19.93 6.46 -10.87
N MET A 84 -20.79 5.90 -11.72
CA MET A 84 -21.95 5.14 -11.25
C MET A 84 -21.57 3.76 -10.71
N LEU A 85 -20.47 3.19 -11.18
CA LEU A 85 -19.96 1.90 -10.73
C LEU A 85 -18.98 2.09 -9.58
N TYR A 86 -17.90 2.84 -9.80
CA TYR A 86 -16.92 3.17 -8.76
C TYR A 86 -17.10 4.62 -8.31
N ASN A 87 -17.37 4.80 -7.03
CA ASN A 87 -17.39 6.11 -6.39
C ASN A 87 -16.77 6.04 -4.97
N PRO A 88 -16.45 7.19 -4.37
CA PRO A 88 -15.85 7.23 -3.02
C PRO A 88 -16.64 6.53 -1.92
N GLU A 89 -17.97 6.41 -2.07
CA GLU A 89 -18.81 5.79 -1.06
C GLU A 89 -18.78 4.27 -1.11
N ASN A 90 -18.53 3.69 -2.29
CA ASN A 90 -18.65 2.26 -2.53
C ASN A 90 -17.35 1.55 -2.94
N THR A 91 -16.27 2.31 -3.15
CA THR A 91 -14.98 1.78 -3.61
C THR A 91 -13.88 2.04 -2.60
N LEU A 92 -13.17 0.96 -2.23
CA LEU A 92 -11.94 1.04 -1.45
C LEU A 92 -10.72 0.89 -2.36
N ILE A 93 -9.74 1.78 -2.22
CA ILE A 93 -8.46 1.69 -2.92
C ILE A 93 -7.41 1.08 -2.00
N ILE A 94 -6.66 0.12 -2.50
CA ILE A 94 -5.58 -0.55 -1.78
C ILE A 94 -4.30 -0.33 -2.56
N CYS A 95 -3.27 0.16 -1.88
CA CYS A 95 -1.99 0.41 -2.51
C CYS A 95 -0.82 0.19 -1.55
N THR A 96 0.36 0.04 -2.11
CA THR A 96 1.60 0.16 -1.33
C THR A 96 1.96 1.64 -1.12
N ASP A 97 3.05 1.89 -0.41
CA ASP A 97 3.71 3.20 -0.30
C ASP A 97 4.26 3.71 -1.65
N LYS A 98 4.64 2.79 -2.54
CA LYS A 98 5.11 3.13 -3.88
C LYS A 98 4.05 3.93 -4.65
N TYR A 99 4.44 5.15 -5.06
CA TYR A 99 3.58 6.13 -5.77
C TYR A 99 2.36 6.62 -4.99
N LEU A 100 2.38 6.56 -3.65
CA LEU A 100 1.25 6.97 -2.81
C LEU A 100 0.67 8.34 -3.18
N GLU A 101 1.52 9.36 -3.40
CA GLU A 101 1.06 10.71 -3.73
C GLU A 101 0.37 10.78 -5.10
N LEU A 102 0.89 10.06 -6.11
CA LEU A 102 0.24 9.97 -7.43
C LEU A 102 -1.08 9.20 -7.35
N ILE A 103 -1.16 8.18 -6.51
CA ILE A 103 -2.38 7.41 -6.30
C ILE A 103 -3.44 8.27 -5.58
N LYS A 104 -3.06 9.06 -4.58
CA LYS A 104 -3.95 10.01 -3.91
C LYS A 104 -4.51 11.05 -4.88
N GLU A 105 -3.70 11.49 -5.85
CA GLU A 105 -4.14 12.40 -6.92
C GLU A 105 -5.12 11.71 -7.88
N ALA A 106 -4.75 10.55 -8.43
CA ALA A 106 -5.58 9.79 -9.36
C ALA A 106 -6.91 9.31 -8.76
N ALA A 107 -6.91 8.98 -7.47
CA ALA A 107 -8.08 8.53 -6.71
C ALA A 107 -8.54 9.58 -5.69
N ALA A 108 -8.49 10.87 -6.06
CA ALA A 108 -8.91 11.96 -5.20
C ALA A 108 -10.35 11.75 -4.67
N GLY A 109 -10.51 11.87 -3.35
CA GLY A 109 -11.78 11.68 -2.66
C GLY A 109 -12.10 10.23 -2.26
N TYR A 110 -11.43 9.24 -2.84
CA TYR A 110 -11.59 7.84 -2.43
C TYR A 110 -10.90 7.57 -1.10
N LYS A 111 -11.34 6.54 -0.38
CA LYS A 111 -10.60 6.02 0.77
C LYS A 111 -9.52 5.05 0.31
N LEU A 112 -8.33 5.24 0.89
CA LEU A 112 -7.15 4.43 0.62
C LEU A 112 -6.76 3.69 1.90
N VAL A 113 -6.31 2.44 1.75
CA VAL A 113 -5.58 1.71 2.78
C VAL A 113 -4.27 1.21 2.22
N GLN A 114 -3.22 1.35 3.03
CA GLN A 114 -1.92 0.83 2.68
C GLN A 114 -1.83 -0.63 3.12
N LEU A 115 -1.76 -1.53 2.15
CA LEU A 115 -1.53 -2.96 2.37
C LEU A 115 -0.49 -3.46 1.35
N PRO A 116 0.27 -4.52 1.67
CA PRO A 116 1.03 -5.25 0.67
C PRO A 116 0.14 -5.76 -0.48
N ASN A 117 0.79 -6.19 -1.56
CA ASN A 117 0.10 -6.65 -2.78
C ASN A 117 -1.01 -7.67 -2.50
N LEU A 118 -2.22 -7.38 -2.97
CA LEU A 118 -3.37 -8.30 -2.96
C LEU A 118 -3.67 -8.78 -4.38
N GLY A 119 -4.16 -10.02 -4.49
CA GLY A 119 -4.47 -10.65 -5.76
C GLY A 119 -3.25 -11.27 -6.45
N SER A 120 -3.44 -11.65 -7.72
CA SER A 120 -2.42 -12.34 -8.51
C SER A 120 -1.15 -11.50 -8.71
N SER A 121 0.00 -12.16 -8.82
CA SER A 121 1.30 -11.49 -8.91
C SER A 121 1.54 -10.74 -10.23
N GLU A 122 0.77 -11.03 -11.27
CA GLU A 122 1.06 -10.58 -12.64
C GLU A 122 0.34 -9.29 -13.04
N SER A 123 -0.76 -8.95 -12.37
CA SER A 123 -1.57 -7.78 -12.70
C SER A 123 -1.15 -6.53 -11.94
N MET A 124 -1.10 -5.40 -12.64
CA MET A 124 -0.72 -4.11 -12.04
C MET A 124 -1.88 -3.47 -11.26
N ILE A 125 -3.11 -3.63 -11.77
CA ILE A 125 -4.33 -3.19 -11.12
C ILE A 125 -5.31 -4.35 -11.17
N VAL A 126 -5.91 -4.64 -10.03
CA VAL A 126 -6.88 -5.72 -9.86
C VAL A 126 -8.12 -5.17 -9.21
N GLU A 127 -9.27 -5.42 -9.85
CA GLU A 127 -10.58 -5.25 -9.27
C GLU A 127 -10.99 -6.53 -8.53
N GLY A 128 -11.59 -6.34 -7.37
CA GLY A 128 -12.17 -7.43 -6.62
C GLY A 128 -13.02 -6.93 -5.47
N LYS A 129 -13.22 -7.82 -4.49
CA LYS A 129 -14.09 -7.55 -3.34
C LYS A 129 -13.42 -7.95 -2.03
N ILE A 130 -13.40 -7.02 -1.08
CA ILE A 130 -13.07 -7.33 0.32
C ILE A 130 -14.35 -7.61 1.11
N THR A 131 -14.34 -8.75 1.81
CA THR A 131 -15.39 -9.13 2.76
C THR A 131 -14.79 -9.54 4.09
N PRO A 132 -15.39 -9.18 5.23
CA PRO A 132 -15.01 -9.73 6.52
C PRO A 132 -15.18 -11.25 6.50
N LEU A 133 -14.26 -11.95 7.16
CA LEU A 133 -14.39 -13.38 7.37
C LEU A 133 -15.44 -13.65 8.46
N THR A 134 -16.19 -14.72 8.25
CA THR A 134 -17.19 -15.22 9.18
C THR A 134 -16.69 -16.52 9.82
N LYS A 135 -17.43 -17.02 10.82
CA LYS A 135 -17.12 -18.33 11.43
C LYS A 135 -17.19 -19.48 10.41
N GLU A 136 -17.98 -19.33 9.34
CA GLU A 136 -18.18 -20.33 8.31
C GLU A 136 -16.95 -20.48 7.38
N ASP A 137 -16.13 -19.43 7.28
CA ASP A 137 -14.94 -19.46 6.43
C ASP A 137 -13.84 -20.38 6.98
N ASN A 138 -13.84 -20.71 8.28
CA ASN A 138 -12.84 -21.58 8.94
C ASN A 138 -11.37 -21.14 8.76
N GLU A 139 -11.12 -19.83 8.69
CA GLU A 139 -9.77 -19.25 8.52
C GLU A 139 -9.32 -18.50 9.80
N PRO A 140 -9.03 -19.21 10.90
CA PRO A 140 -8.64 -18.57 12.16
C PRO A 140 -7.33 -17.78 11.98
N GLY A 141 -7.34 -16.52 12.42
CA GLY A 141 -6.16 -15.66 12.39
C GLY A 141 -6.19 -14.56 11.33
N TYR A 142 -7.17 -14.58 10.43
CA TYR A 142 -7.44 -13.51 9.46
C TYR A 142 -8.78 -12.83 9.76
N ASP A 143 -8.93 -11.61 9.28
CA ASP A 143 -10.11 -10.77 9.52
C ASP A 143 -10.93 -10.56 8.26
N PHE A 144 -10.29 -10.55 7.09
CA PHE A 144 -10.93 -10.31 5.80
C PHE A 144 -10.44 -11.30 4.74
N LYS A 145 -11.23 -11.45 3.67
CA LYS A 145 -10.79 -12.02 2.39
C LYS A 145 -10.99 -10.99 1.29
N PHE A 146 -9.97 -10.86 0.45
CA PHE A 146 -10.06 -10.25 -0.87
C PHE A 146 -10.23 -11.36 -1.91
N VAL A 147 -11.17 -11.18 -2.84
CA VAL A 147 -11.35 -12.05 -4.00
C VAL A 147 -11.21 -11.21 -5.26
N GLU A 148 -10.19 -11.53 -6.07
CA GLU A 148 -9.95 -10.94 -7.38
C GLU A 148 -11.05 -11.37 -8.37
N GLU A 149 -11.65 -10.38 -9.02
CA GLU A 149 -12.69 -10.56 -10.03
C GLU A 149 -12.13 -10.32 -11.43
N LYS A 150 -11.34 -9.24 -11.59
CA LYS A 150 -10.87 -8.79 -12.90
C LYS A 150 -9.52 -8.06 -12.82
N ALA A 151 -8.62 -8.36 -13.76
CA ALA A 151 -7.40 -7.60 -13.99
C ALA A 151 -7.60 -6.50 -15.04
N LEU A 152 -6.88 -5.37 -14.91
CA LEU A 152 -6.97 -4.18 -15.77
C LEU A 152 -5.65 -3.84 -16.50
#